data_AF-A0A0Q8XD67-F1
#
_entry.id   AF-A0A0Q8XD67-F1
#
_cell.length_a   1.000
_cell.length_b   1.000
_cell.length_c   1.000
_cell.angle_alpha   90.00
_cell.angle_beta   90.00
_cell.angle_gamma   90.00
#
_symmetry.space_group_name_H-M   'P 1'
#
loop_
_entity.id
_entity.type
_entity.pdbx_description
1 polymer ?
#
loop_
_entity_poly.entity_id
_entity_poly.type
_entity_poly.pdbx_seq_one_letter_code
_entity_poly.pdbx_strand_id
1 'polypeptide(L)'
;MLVLTDAQQRLRAVDWQDFEARMHTLLRRQYGRDAVALRDAVQPSTARRRLEAYFDGDVAAIADLPVALGGTDFQRQVWQALRGIESGSTVSYGALAARISRPTAVRAVGLANGANPVGIVVPCHRVIGANASLTGYGGGLHRKRWLLEHEATWQTAQTAGLSTRS
;
A
#
# COMPACT_ATOMS: atom_id res chain seq x y z
N MET A 1 0.83 8.82 11.41
CA MET A 1 0.10 8.05 10.38
C MET A 1 -1.34 7.81 10.82
N LEU A 2 -2.29 7.78 9.88
CA LEU A 2 -3.68 7.37 10.12
C LEU A 2 -3.80 5.87 9.85
N VAL A 3 -4.33 5.12 10.82
CA VAL A 3 -4.48 3.66 10.73
C VAL A 3 -5.88 3.30 11.21
N LEU A 4 -6.69 2.73 10.33
CA LEU A 4 -8.07 2.33 10.61
C LEU A 4 -8.19 0.82 10.47
N THR A 5 -8.62 0.17 11.54
CA THR A 5 -8.94 -1.26 11.59
C THR A 5 -10.41 -1.47 11.90
N ASP A 6 -10.99 -2.56 11.38
CA ASP A 6 -12.31 -3.01 11.83
C ASP A 6 -12.24 -3.79 13.16
N ALA A 7 -13.40 -4.24 13.65
CA ALA A 7 -13.50 -5.03 14.88
C ALA A 7 -12.75 -6.38 14.82
N GLN A 8 -12.43 -6.87 13.61
CA GLN A 8 -11.63 -8.08 13.38
C GLN A 8 -10.14 -7.76 13.19
N GLN A 9 -9.68 -6.55 13.55
CA GLN A 9 -8.29 -6.08 13.39
C GLN A 9 -7.80 -6.07 11.93
N ARG A 10 -8.70 -6.03 10.95
CA ARG A 10 -8.32 -5.93 9.53
C ARG A 10 -8.21 -4.47 9.13
N LEU A 11 -7.15 -4.14 8.40
CA LEU A 11 -6.95 -2.80 7.86
C LEU A 11 -8.05 -2.44 6.87
N ARG A 12 -8.67 -1.28 7.12
CA ARG A 12 -9.65 -0.63 6.25
C ARG A 12 -9.07 0.62 5.58
N ALA A 13 -8.18 1.32 6.27
CA ALA A 13 -7.43 2.44 5.71
C ALA A 13 -6.07 2.59 6.38
N VAL A 14 -5.08 3.01 5.60
CA VAL A 14 -3.77 3.49 6.04
C VAL A 14 -3.42 4.69 5.16
N ASP A 15 -3.23 5.85 5.78
CA ASP A 15 -2.88 7.07 5.06
C ASP A 15 -1.97 7.97 5.91
N TRP A 16 -1.41 8.99 5.27
CA TRP A 16 -0.61 10.00 5.93
C TRP A 16 -1.52 10.99 6.69
N GLN A 17 -1.02 11.55 7.79
CA GLN A 17 -1.82 12.46 8.65
C GLN A 17 -2.31 13.69 7.87
N ASP A 18 -1.48 14.22 6.99
CA ASP A 18 -1.79 15.33 6.08
C ASP A 18 -2.74 14.95 4.92
N PHE A 19 -3.19 13.69 4.84
CA PHE A 19 -4.08 13.18 3.80
C PHE A 19 -5.42 12.65 4.36
N GLU A 20 -5.81 13.06 5.56
CA GLU A 20 -7.07 12.65 6.20
C GLU A 20 -8.32 12.86 5.32
N ALA A 21 -8.43 14.03 4.66
CA ALA A 21 -9.54 14.32 3.76
C ALA A 21 -9.63 13.34 2.58
N ARG A 22 -8.48 12.89 2.06
CA ARG A 22 -8.40 11.84 1.02
C ARG A 22 -8.89 10.51 1.60
N MET A 23 -8.42 10.13 2.77
CA MET A 23 -8.85 8.90 3.46
C MET A 23 -10.38 8.86 3.61
N HIS A 24 -11.01 9.90 4.14
CA HIS A 24 -12.47 9.96 4.26
C HIS A 24 -13.19 9.90 2.92
N THR A 25 -12.61 10.47 1.86
CA THR A 25 -13.16 10.38 0.51
C THR A 25 -13.13 8.94 -0.01
N LEU A 26 -12.03 8.22 0.20
CA LEU A 26 -11.91 6.82 -0.21
C LEU A 26 -12.84 5.90 0.59
N LEU A 27 -12.97 6.09 1.90
CA LEU A 27 -13.91 5.33 2.74
C LEU A 27 -15.35 5.49 2.25
N ARG A 28 -15.78 6.73 1.98
CA ARG A 28 -17.13 7.01 1.45
C ARG A 28 -17.38 6.34 0.10
N ARG A 29 -16.39 6.33 -0.79
CA ARG A 29 -16.50 5.65 -2.10
C ARG A 29 -16.59 4.13 -1.98
N GLN A 30 -15.94 3.55 -0.98
CA GLN A 30 -15.83 2.10 -0.83
C GLN A 30 -16.99 1.47 -0.08
N TYR A 31 -17.52 2.16 0.92
CA TYR A 31 -18.55 1.62 1.81
C TYR A 31 -19.89 2.34 1.67
N GLY A 32 -19.92 3.49 0.99
CA GLY A 32 -21.10 4.34 0.89
C GLY A 32 -21.04 5.51 1.87
N ARG A 33 -21.93 6.48 1.65
CA ARG A 33 -22.10 7.62 2.56
C ARG A 33 -22.71 7.10 3.88
N ASP A 34 -22.15 7.53 5.00
CA ASP A 34 -22.63 7.21 6.37
C ASP A 34 -22.59 5.72 6.76
N ALA A 35 -21.97 4.86 5.95
CA ALA A 35 -21.84 3.43 6.22
C ALA A 35 -20.76 3.06 7.25
N VAL A 36 -19.92 4.02 7.64
CA VAL A 36 -18.78 3.79 8.55
C VAL A 36 -18.85 4.79 9.70
N ALA A 37 -18.92 4.28 10.92
CA ALA A 37 -18.72 5.06 12.14
C ALA A 37 -17.27 4.90 12.60
N LEU A 38 -16.53 6.01 12.60
CA LEU A 38 -15.15 6.04 13.11
C LEU A 38 -15.16 6.31 14.61
N ARG A 39 -14.25 5.64 15.32
CA ARG A 39 -14.05 5.81 16.76
C ARG A 39 -12.56 5.86 17.03
N ASP A 40 -12.16 6.78 17.90
CA ASP A 40 -10.77 6.83 18.35
C ASP A 40 -10.43 5.56 19.13
N ALA A 41 -9.25 5.04 18.86
CA ALA A 41 -8.74 3.87 19.55
C ALA A 41 -8.19 4.28 20.92
N VAL A 42 -8.58 3.55 21.96
CA VAL A 42 -8.03 3.74 23.32
C VAL A 42 -6.57 3.24 23.40
N GLN A 43 -6.21 2.27 22.56
CA GLN A 43 -4.86 1.70 22.49
C GLN A 43 -4.41 1.51 21.03
N PRO A 44 -3.09 1.57 20.73
CA PRO A 44 -2.58 1.27 19.41
C PRO A 44 -2.97 -0.15 18.95
N SER A 45 -3.50 -0.26 17.73
CA SER A 45 -3.77 -1.57 17.11
C SER A 45 -2.47 -2.33 16.82
N THR A 46 -2.58 -3.64 16.62
CA THR A 46 -1.43 -4.44 16.14
C THR A 46 -0.90 -3.90 14.81
N ALA A 47 -1.80 -3.46 13.91
CA ALA A 47 -1.40 -2.87 12.64
C ALA A 47 -0.57 -1.59 12.82
N ARG A 48 -0.90 -0.75 13.81
CA ARG A 48 -0.13 0.46 14.13
C ARG A 48 1.30 0.12 14.54
N ARG A 49 1.49 -0.82 15.48
CA ARG A 49 2.83 -1.25 15.94
C ARG A 49 3.66 -1.87 14.81
N ARG A 50 3.01 -2.65 13.95
CA ARG A 50 3.65 -3.30 12.80
C ARG A 50 4.08 -2.31 11.72
N LEU A 51 3.29 -1.25 11.51
CA LEU A 51 3.69 -0.13 10.66
C LEU A 51 4.85 0.66 11.28
N GLU A 52 4.87 0.86 12.60
CA GLU A 52 6.02 1.49 13.29
C GLU A 52 7.30 0.67 13.08
N ALA A 53 7.26 -0.65 13.29
CA ALA A 53 8.38 -1.55 13.00
C ALA A 53 8.84 -1.48 11.53
N TYR A 54 7.91 -1.33 10.58
CA TYR A 54 8.27 -1.09 9.17
C TYR A 54 9.09 0.18 9.00
N PHE A 55 8.68 1.30 9.61
CA PHE A 55 9.46 2.54 9.54
C PHE A 55 10.81 2.45 10.25
N ASP A 56 10.92 1.61 11.28
CA ASP A 56 12.16 1.35 12.01
C ASP A 56 13.12 0.38 11.27
N GLY A 57 12.72 -0.13 10.10
CA GLY A 57 13.57 -0.95 9.22
C GLY A 57 13.15 -2.41 9.08
N ASP A 58 12.21 -2.90 9.88
CA ASP A 58 11.64 -4.24 9.71
C ASP A 58 10.56 -4.22 8.62
N VAL A 59 10.99 -4.17 7.36
CA VAL A 59 10.09 -4.13 6.20
C VAL A 59 9.19 -5.37 6.12
N ALA A 60 9.62 -6.52 6.66
CA ALA A 60 8.81 -7.73 6.70
C ALA A 60 7.63 -7.62 7.68
N ALA A 61 7.71 -6.69 8.65
CA ALA A 61 6.69 -6.47 9.66
C ALA A 61 5.32 -6.08 9.12
N ILE A 62 5.10 -5.85 7.83
CA ILE A 62 3.76 -5.54 7.28
C ILE A 62 3.21 -6.58 6.30
N ALA A 63 3.99 -7.60 5.93
CA ALA A 63 3.71 -8.45 4.77
C ALA A 63 2.36 -9.20 4.86
N ASP A 64 2.05 -9.75 6.03
CA ASP A 64 0.86 -10.56 6.32
C ASP A 64 -0.21 -9.79 7.11
N LEU A 65 -0.11 -8.45 7.19
CA LEU A 65 -1.17 -7.66 7.80
C LEU A 65 -2.51 -7.93 7.09
N PRO A 66 -3.58 -8.26 7.83
CA PRO A 66 -4.86 -8.55 7.23
C PRO A 66 -5.50 -7.26 6.72
N VAL A 67 -6.00 -7.29 5.49
CA VAL A 67 -6.62 -6.13 4.83
C VAL A 67 -8.00 -6.52 4.34
N ALA A 68 -8.98 -5.64 4.55
CA ALA A 68 -10.33 -5.83 4.05
C ALA A 68 -10.76 -4.60 3.24
N LEU A 69 -10.63 -4.71 1.92
CA LEU A 69 -10.84 -3.61 0.97
C LEU A 69 -12.28 -3.61 0.45
N GLY A 70 -12.91 -2.44 0.42
CA GLY A 70 -14.16 -2.23 -0.33
C GLY A 70 -13.90 -2.07 -1.82
N GLY A 71 -14.66 -1.21 -2.50
CA GLY A 71 -14.41 -0.82 -3.89
C GLY A 71 -15.03 -1.76 -4.94
N THR A 72 -14.66 -1.58 -6.21
CA THR A 72 -15.14 -2.41 -7.32
C THR A 72 -14.34 -3.69 -7.46
N ASP A 73 -14.87 -4.69 -8.19
CA ASP A 73 -14.12 -5.92 -8.50
C ASP A 73 -12.80 -5.63 -9.20
N PHE A 74 -12.79 -4.68 -10.14
CA PHE A 74 -11.58 -4.25 -10.83
C PHE A 74 -10.54 -3.65 -9.87
N GLN A 75 -10.97 -2.78 -8.95
CA GLN A 75 -10.06 -2.22 -7.95
C GLN A 75 -9.48 -3.30 -7.04
N ARG A 76 -10.32 -4.23 -6.55
CA ARG A 76 -9.86 -5.35 -5.72
C ARG A 76 -8.84 -6.23 -6.44
N GLN A 77 -9.06 -6.53 -7.72
CA GLN A 77 -8.09 -7.28 -8.53
C GLN A 77 -6.74 -6.56 -8.64
N VAL A 78 -6.75 -5.25 -8.91
CA VAL A 78 -5.53 -4.43 -8.94
C VAL A 78 -4.82 -4.46 -7.58
N TRP A 79 -5.54 -4.22 -6.48
CA TRP A 79 -4.96 -4.18 -5.14
C TRP A 79 -4.43 -5.55 -4.67
N GLN A 80 -5.08 -6.63 -5.07
CA GLN A 80 -4.55 -7.99 -4.85
C GLN A 80 -3.25 -8.20 -5.62
N ALA A 81 -3.20 -7.78 -6.89
CA ALA A 81 -1.98 -7.88 -7.68
C ALA A 81 -0.84 -6.99 -7.13
N LEU A 82 -1.17 -5.84 -6.53
CA LEU A 82 -0.19 -5.00 -5.82
C LEU A 82 0.44 -5.76 -4.64
N ARG A 83 -0.35 -6.48 -3.85
CA ARG A 83 0.17 -7.27 -2.72
C ARG A 83 1.11 -8.40 -3.14
N GLY A 84 1.08 -8.81 -4.41
CA GLY A 84 2.03 -9.77 -4.98
C GLY A 84 3.34 -9.14 -5.48
N ILE A 85 3.57 -7.84 -5.30
CA ILE A 85 4.85 -7.20 -5.60
C ILE A 85 5.74 -7.29 -4.36
N GLU A 86 6.91 -7.91 -4.47
CA GLU A 86 7.85 -8.10 -3.35
C GLU A 86 8.42 -6.77 -2.84
N SER A 87 8.71 -6.69 -1.54
CA SER A 87 9.40 -5.54 -0.97
C SER A 87 10.78 -5.35 -1.58
N GLY A 88 11.12 -4.10 -1.93
CA GLY A 88 12.37 -3.76 -2.62
C GLY A 88 12.32 -3.95 -4.14
N SER A 89 11.25 -4.55 -4.67
CA SER A 89 11.03 -4.67 -6.11
C SER A 89 10.03 -3.64 -6.63
N THR A 90 10.11 -3.32 -7.92
CA THR A 90 9.16 -2.44 -8.60
C THR A 90 8.63 -3.05 -9.89
N VAL A 91 7.45 -2.61 -10.31
CA VAL A 91 6.82 -3.01 -11.58
C VAL A 91 6.30 -1.80 -12.32
N SER A 92 6.17 -1.90 -13.65
CA SER A 92 5.51 -0.84 -14.42
C SER A 92 3.99 -0.95 -14.35
N TYR A 93 3.27 0.15 -14.59
CA TYR A 93 1.81 0.11 -14.74
C TYR A 93 1.34 -0.86 -15.83
N GLY A 94 2.10 -0.98 -16.93
CA GLY A 94 1.81 -1.93 -18.00
C GLY A 94 2.00 -3.38 -17.55
N ALA A 95 3.07 -3.67 -16.81
CA ALA A 95 3.30 -4.99 -16.23
C ALA A 95 2.19 -5.37 -15.23
N LEU A 96 1.75 -4.42 -14.39
CA LEU A 96 0.63 -4.66 -13.47
C LEU A 96 -0.68 -4.92 -14.21
N ALA A 97 -0.94 -4.19 -15.30
CA ALA A 97 -2.11 -4.41 -16.16
C ALA A 97 -2.08 -5.79 -16.83
N ALA A 98 -0.91 -6.24 -17.27
CA ALA A 98 -0.72 -7.59 -17.80
C ALA A 98 -0.95 -8.67 -16.73
N ARG A 99 -0.46 -8.48 -15.49
CA ARG A 99 -0.66 -9.43 -14.37
C ARG A 99 -2.13 -9.71 -14.05
N ILE A 100 -3.01 -8.73 -14.26
CA ILE A 100 -4.45 -8.90 -14.07
C ILE A 100 -5.19 -9.30 -15.36
N SER A 101 -4.47 -9.75 -16.40
CA SER A 101 -5.03 -10.11 -17.71
C SER A 101 -5.82 -8.99 -18.40
N ARG A 102 -5.39 -7.74 -18.20
CA ARG A 102 -6.00 -6.54 -18.80
C ARG A 102 -4.93 -5.61 -19.40
N PRO A 103 -4.10 -6.07 -20.35
CA PRO A 103 -2.93 -5.32 -20.83
C PRO A 103 -3.25 -3.93 -21.42
N THR A 104 -4.45 -3.72 -21.94
CA THR A 104 -4.90 -2.44 -22.49
C THR A 104 -5.44 -1.46 -21.42
N ALA A 105 -5.63 -1.92 -20.18
CA ALA A 105 -6.28 -1.15 -19.11
C ALA A 105 -5.30 -0.31 -18.25
N VAL A 106 -4.13 0.04 -18.78
CA VAL A 106 -3.04 0.72 -18.03
C VAL A 106 -3.51 1.97 -17.29
N ARG A 107 -4.30 2.83 -17.95
CA ARG A 107 -4.84 4.06 -17.33
C ARG A 107 -5.80 3.72 -16.18
N ALA A 108 -6.67 2.74 -16.35
CA ALA A 108 -7.60 2.30 -15.32
C ALA A 108 -6.85 1.69 -14.12
N VAL A 109 -5.79 0.92 -14.37
CA VAL A 109 -4.89 0.41 -13.33
C VAL A 109 -4.23 1.57 -12.57
N GLY A 110 -3.77 2.62 -13.25
CA GLY A 110 -3.22 3.82 -12.62
C GLY A 110 -4.21 4.51 -11.68
N LEU A 111 -5.47 4.65 -12.11
CA LEU A 111 -6.54 5.21 -11.28
C LEU A 111 -6.86 4.32 -10.07
N ALA A 112 -6.93 2.99 -10.25
CA ALA A 112 -7.13 2.05 -9.16
C ALA A 112 -5.96 2.05 -8.16
N ASN A 113 -4.72 2.15 -8.65
CA ASN A 113 -3.51 2.29 -7.83
C ASN A 113 -3.58 3.54 -6.94
N GLY A 114 -3.99 4.69 -7.51
CA GLY A 114 -4.17 5.94 -6.77
C GLY A 114 -5.36 5.93 -5.79
N ALA A 115 -6.37 5.09 -6.04
CA ALA A 115 -7.54 4.91 -5.19
C ALA A 115 -7.33 3.91 -4.04
N ASN A 116 -6.12 3.39 -3.86
CA ASN A 116 -5.79 2.49 -2.75
C ASN A 116 -6.02 3.18 -1.39
N PRO A 117 -6.90 2.64 -0.52
CA PRO A 117 -7.17 3.17 0.82
C PRO A 117 -6.14 2.74 1.88
N VAL A 118 -5.39 1.66 1.62
CA VAL A 118 -4.48 1.03 2.59
C VAL A 118 -3.07 1.18 2.04
N GLY A 119 -2.55 2.41 2.08
CA GLY A 119 -1.21 2.72 1.61
C GLY A 119 -0.14 1.90 2.36
N ILE A 120 1.03 1.75 1.75
CA ILE A 120 2.19 1.00 2.25
C ILE A 120 1.93 -0.52 2.32
N VAL A 121 0.91 -0.97 3.04
CA VAL A 121 0.55 -2.40 3.20
C VAL A 121 -0.04 -2.98 1.91
N VAL A 122 -0.87 -2.23 1.19
CA VAL A 122 -1.13 -2.48 -0.23
C VAL A 122 -0.13 -1.59 -0.99
N PRO A 123 0.93 -2.14 -1.58
CA PRO A 123 2.14 -1.38 -1.89
C PRO A 123 2.05 -0.64 -3.24
N CYS A 124 1.14 0.35 -3.31
CA CYS A 124 0.94 1.17 -4.51
C CYS A 124 2.14 2.05 -4.88
N HIS A 125 3.09 2.25 -3.97
CA HIS A 125 4.37 2.93 -4.21
C HIS A 125 5.33 2.09 -5.07
N ARG A 126 5.17 0.77 -5.13
CA ARG A 126 6.02 -0.14 -5.93
C ARG A 126 5.71 -0.14 -7.43
N VAL A 127 4.71 0.63 -7.87
CA VAL A 127 4.34 0.75 -9.28
C VAL A 127 4.88 2.05 -9.86
N ILE A 128 5.66 1.98 -10.94
CA ILE A 128 6.35 3.13 -11.56
C ILE A 128 6.09 3.20 -13.07
N GLY A 129 6.53 4.29 -13.72
CA GLY A 129 6.53 4.40 -15.18
C GLY A 129 7.48 3.39 -15.83
N ALA A 130 7.22 3.00 -17.07
CA ALA A 130 8.07 2.05 -17.79
C ALA A 130 9.52 2.55 -17.98
N ASN A 131 9.73 3.87 -17.97
CA ASN A 131 11.03 4.54 -18.01
C ASN A 131 11.60 4.82 -16.60
N ALA A 132 11.20 4.05 -15.60
CA ALA A 132 11.54 4.22 -14.18
C ALA A 132 11.07 5.55 -13.54
N SER A 133 10.21 6.34 -14.21
CA SER A 133 9.72 7.59 -13.64
C SER A 133 8.78 7.36 -12.45
N LEU A 134 8.95 8.18 -11.40
CA LEU A 134 8.01 8.24 -10.29
C LEU A 134 6.84 9.15 -10.68
N THR A 135 5.70 8.55 -10.94
CA THR A 135 4.44 9.26 -11.20
C THR A 135 3.41 8.87 -10.16
N GLY A 136 2.53 9.81 -9.80
CA GLY A 136 1.33 9.61 -8.99
C GLY A 136 1.52 8.83 -7.68
N TYR A 137 1.36 9.51 -6.55
CA TYR A 137 1.26 8.82 -5.27
C TYR A 137 0.25 9.51 -4.36
N GLY A 138 -0.62 8.72 -3.73
CA GLY A 138 -1.69 9.22 -2.86
C GLY A 138 -1.17 10.10 -1.72
N GLY A 139 0.07 9.89 -1.27
CA GLY A 139 0.74 10.70 -0.24
C GLY A 139 1.87 11.60 -0.72
N GLY A 140 1.99 11.85 -2.03
CA GLY A 140 3.06 12.69 -2.62
C GLY A 140 4.35 11.97 -3.02
N LEU A 141 5.02 12.47 -4.07
CA LEU A 141 6.16 11.79 -4.69
C LEU A 141 7.38 11.63 -3.78
N HIS A 142 7.61 12.56 -2.86
CA HIS A 142 8.73 12.47 -1.90
C HIS A 142 8.60 11.21 -1.01
N ARG A 143 7.38 10.90 -0.54
CA ARG A 143 7.13 9.69 0.27
C ARG A 143 7.28 8.42 -0.54
N LYS A 144 6.81 8.43 -1.80
CA LYS A 144 7.01 7.30 -2.72
C LYS A 144 8.48 7.00 -2.91
N ARG A 145 9.31 8.03 -3.14
CA ARG A 145 10.77 7.88 -3.25
C ARG A 145 11.36 7.29 -1.97
N TRP A 146 11.06 7.88 -0.83
CA TRP A 146 11.56 7.41 0.46
C TRP A 146 11.21 5.94 0.73
N LEU A 147 9.96 5.53 0.48
CA LEU A 147 9.53 4.14 0.68
C LEU A 147 10.30 3.15 -0.21
N LEU A 148 10.57 3.52 -1.45
CA LEU A 148 11.36 2.69 -2.37
C LEU A 148 12.80 2.55 -1.91
N GLU A 149 13.43 3.65 -1.46
CA GLU A 149 14.80 3.66 -0.92
C GLU A 149 14.90 2.85 0.38
N HIS A 150 13.91 2.99 1.26
CA HIS A 150 13.80 2.25 2.52
C HIS A 150 13.75 0.74 2.27
N GLU A 151 12.88 0.29 1.36
CA GLU A 151 12.77 -1.12 1.02
C GLU A 151 13.99 -1.67 0.27
N ALA A 152 14.64 -0.86 -0.57
CA ALA A 152 15.88 -1.26 -1.26
C ALA A 152 17.04 -1.45 -0.27
N THR A 153 17.14 -0.58 0.75
CA THR A 153 18.12 -0.71 1.83
C THR A 153 17.93 -2.00 2.60
N TRP A 154 16.68 -2.30 2.99
CA TRP A 154 16.33 -3.56 3.64
C TRP A 154 16.70 -4.79 2.79
N GLN A 155 16.38 -4.78 1.49
CA GLN A 155 16.68 -5.89 0.59
C GLN A 155 18.20 -6.14 0.46
N THR A 156 18.98 -5.05 0.42
CA THR A 156 20.44 -5.12 0.37
C THR A 156 21.00 -5.75 1.65
N ALA A 157 20.51 -5.32 2.82
CA ALA A 157 20.92 -5.88 4.11
C ALA A 157 20.58 -7.38 4.23
N GLN A 158 19.40 -7.79 3.76
CA GLN A 158 18.99 -9.20 3.74
C GLN A 158 19.92 -10.07 2.88
N THR A 159 20.28 -9.58 1.69
CA THR A 159 21.17 -10.30 0.76
C THR A 159 22.59 -10.44 1.33
N ALA A 160 23.12 -9.37 1.93
CA ALA A 160 24.44 -9.39 2.57
C ALA A 160 24.49 -10.34 3.80
N GLY A 161 23.41 -10.39 4.59
CA GLY A 161 23.28 -11.31 5.73
C GLY A 161 23.16 -12.79 5.33
N LEU A 162 22.63 -13.09 4.14
CA LEU A 162 22.58 -14.44 3.58
C LEU A 162 23.95 -14.90 3.08
N SER A 163 24.72 -14.01 2.45
CA SER A 163 26.05 -14.33 1.90
C SER A 163 27.16 -14.50 2.95
N THR A 164 26.91 -14.13 4.22
CA THR A 164 27.87 -14.26 5.33
C THR A 164 27.64 -15.51 6.19
N ARG A 165 26.58 -16.29 5.90
CA ARG A 165 26.21 -17.51 6.63
C ARG A 165 26.44 -18.80 5.82
N SER A 166 27.07 -18.69 4.65
CA SER A 166 27.50 -19.78 3.77
C SER A 166 29.02 -19.92 3.79
#